data_AF-A0A445E6V1-F1
#
_entry.id   AF-A0A445E6V1-F1
#
_cell.length_a   1.000
_cell.length_b   1.000
_cell.length_c   1.000
_cell.angle_alpha   90.00
_cell.angle_beta   90.00
_cell.angle_gamma   90.00
#
_symmetry.space_group_name_H-M   'P 1'
#
loop_
_entity.id
_entity.type
_entity.pdbx_description
1 polymer ?
#
loop_
_entity_poly.entity_id
_entity_poly.type
_entity_poly.pdbx_seq_one_letter_code
_entity_poly.pdbx_strand_id
1 'polypeptide(L)'
;MMKEKSHSQSSSSTSWIVLNSKGHCSIVDMDKHRIMNLAQIHYRDFRILDPLLSYPSAILGREKAILLNLEHIKAIITSEEVFLRDPRDENVVPVVEELKRRLAHYSTLQFQALEVALEAICSYLAARTTELEMVTYLSLEKLTNKVHT
;
A
#
# COMPACT_ATOMS: atom_id res chain seq x y z
N MET A 1 16.35 -22.88 41.67
CA MET A 1 15.73 -23.80 40.71
C MET A 1 14.71 -23.00 39.91
N MET A 2 14.90 -22.96 38.59
CA MET A 2 14.16 -22.15 37.62
C MET A 2 12.77 -22.73 37.30
N LYS A 3 11.80 -21.86 37.01
CA LYS A 3 10.79 -21.94 35.94
C LYS A 3 9.91 -20.68 36.01
N GLU A 4 9.34 -20.11 34.95
CA GLU A 4 9.73 -19.86 33.56
C GLU A 4 8.71 -18.80 33.10
N LYS A 5 9.14 -17.84 32.27
CA LYS A 5 8.32 -16.70 31.83
C LYS A 5 7.18 -17.16 30.93
N SER A 6 5.99 -16.60 31.12
CA SER A 6 4.98 -16.44 30.07
C SER A 6 4.63 -14.96 29.96
N HIS A 7 5.35 -14.24 29.09
CA HIS A 7 4.87 -12.96 28.57
C HIS A 7 3.98 -13.27 27.37
N SER A 8 2.68 -13.08 27.53
CA SER A 8 1.69 -13.15 26.47
C SER A 8 1.90 -12.01 25.47
N GLN A 9 2.65 -12.24 24.39
CA GLN A 9 2.69 -11.34 23.24
C GLN A 9 1.59 -11.74 22.27
N SER A 10 0.44 -11.07 22.35
CA SER A 10 -0.55 -11.09 21.28
C SER A 10 -0.02 -10.26 20.11
N SER A 11 0.78 -10.86 19.23
CA SER A 11 1.07 -10.26 17.92
C SER A 11 -0.22 -10.31 17.12
N SER A 12 -0.91 -9.17 16.98
CA SER A 12 -2.08 -9.04 16.10
C SER A 12 -1.64 -9.36 14.67
N SER A 13 -2.08 -10.51 14.15
CA SER A 13 -1.91 -10.86 12.75
C SER A 13 -2.68 -9.86 11.88
N THR A 14 -2.03 -9.32 10.86
CA THR A 14 -2.70 -8.50 9.84
C THR A 14 -2.83 -9.32 8.57
N SER A 15 -3.92 -9.10 7.81
CA SER A 15 -4.14 -9.75 6.53
C SER A 15 -3.38 -9.00 5.43
N TRP A 16 -2.62 -9.74 4.63
CA TRP A 16 -1.85 -9.22 3.51
C TRP A 16 -2.25 -9.92 2.22
N ILE A 17 -2.26 -9.18 1.13
CA ILE A 17 -2.31 -9.73 -0.21
C ILE A 17 -0.88 -10.02 -0.64
N VAL A 18 -0.63 -11.26 -1.05
CA VAL A 18 0.69 -11.68 -1.56
C VAL A 18 0.53 -12.02 -3.03
N LEU A 19 1.30 -11.35 -3.88
CA LEU A 19 1.40 -11.62 -5.30
C LEU A 19 2.80 -12.08 -5.68
N ASN A 20 2.91 -13.14 -6.47
CA ASN A 20 4.20 -13.60 -6.99
C ASN A 20 4.45 -13.13 -8.43
N SER A 21 5.66 -13.39 -8.94
CA SER A 21 6.07 -13.10 -10.31
C SER A 21 5.26 -13.76 -11.42
N LYS A 22 4.35 -14.68 -11.10
CA LYS A 22 3.44 -15.32 -12.06
C LYS A 22 2.05 -14.71 -12.04
N GLY A 23 1.82 -13.66 -11.25
CA GLY A 23 0.50 -13.04 -11.07
C GLY A 23 -0.45 -13.85 -10.20
N HIS A 24 0.00 -14.92 -9.52
CA HIS A 24 -0.84 -15.61 -8.54
C HIS A 24 -0.96 -14.75 -7.28
N CYS A 25 -2.17 -14.68 -6.75
CA CYS A 25 -2.53 -13.83 -5.63
C CYS A 25 -3.20 -14.66 -4.53
N SER A 26 -2.83 -14.43 -3.28
CA SER A 26 -3.49 -15.03 -2.11
C SER A 26 -3.57 -14.02 -0.96
N ILE A 27 -4.53 -14.22 -0.07
CA ILE A 27 -4.63 -13.45 1.17
C ILE A 27 -4.05 -14.31 2.28
N VAL A 28 -3.08 -13.77 3.01
CA VAL A 28 -2.36 -14.48 4.07
C VAL A 28 -2.32 -13.62 5.33
N ASP A 29 -2.70 -14.20 6.46
CA ASP A 29 -2.55 -13.56 7.76
C ASP A 29 -1.12 -13.74 8.26
N MET A 30 -0.43 -12.62 8.48
CA MET A 30 0.96 -12.59 8.93
C MET A 30 1.15 -11.53 10.00
N ASP A 31 1.95 -11.86 11.02
CA ASP A 31 2.45 -10.85 11.94
C ASP A 31 3.59 -10.03 11.30
N LYS A 32 3.88 -8.87 11.91
CA LYS A 32 4.93 -7.96 11.44
C LYS A 32 6.33 -8.60 11.44
N HIS A 33 6.64 -9.49 12.38
CA HIS A 33 7.96 -10.11 12.46
C HIS A 33 8.19 -11.06 11.30
N ARG A 34 7.17 -11.85 10.94
CA ARG A 34 7.21 -12.74 9.78
C ARG A 34 7.46 -11.96 8.50
N ILE A 35 6.77 -10.85 8.28
CA ILE A 35 6.95 -10.03 7.07
C ILE A 35 8.32 -9.35 7.03
N MET A 36 8.78 -8.80 8.14
CA MET A 36 10.11 -8.19 8.21
C MET A 36 11.21 -9.19 7.84
N ASN A 37 11.05 -10.45 8.30
CA ASN A 37 11.99 -11.52 7.97
C ASN A 37 11.89 -11.93 6.49
N LEU A 38 10.69 -12.13 5.95
CA LEU A 38 10.48 -12.53 4.54
C LEU A 38 11.02 -11.47 3.58
N ALA A 39 10.71 -10.19 3.82
CA ALA A 39 11.17 -9.09 2.99
C ALA A 39 12.59 -8.61 3.30
N GLN A 40 13.24 -9.17 4.33
CA GLN A 40 14.58 -8.79 4.78
C GLN A 40 14.73 -7.28 5.06
N ILE A 41 13.75 -6.71 5.76
CA ILE A 41 13.70 -5.28 6.11
C ILE A 41 13.85 -5.08 7.61
N HIS A 42 14.50 -3.97 7.98
CA HIS A 42 14.68 -3.61 9.38
C HIS A 42 13.40 -2.98 9.95
N TYR A 43 13.17 -3.11 11.27
CA TYR A 43 12.00 -2.54 11.95
C TYR A 43 11.81 -1.05 11.67
N ARG A 44 12.91 -0.28 11.64
CA ARG A 44 12.90 1.16 11.34
C ARG A 44 12.20 1.48 10.02
N ASP A 45 12.40 0.64 9.02
CA ASP A 45 11.86 0.84 7.68
C ASP A 45 10.41 0.39 7.62
N PHE A 46 10.08 -0.73 8.28
CA PHE A 46 8.71 -1.23 8.39
C PHE A 46 7.75 -0.22 9.02
N ARG A 47 8.24 0.68 9.89
CA ARG A 47 7.41 1.70 10.55
C ARG A 47 6.63 2.58 9.59
N ILE A 48 7.09 2.78 8.34
CA ILE A 48 6.33 3.56 7.36
C ILE A 48 4.98 2.90 7.00
N LEU A 49 4.81 1.61 7.29
CA LEU A 49 3.60 0.81 7.05
C LEU A 49 2.83 0.50 8.34
N ASP A 50 3.30 0.99 9.50
CA ASP A 50 2.65 0.78 10.79
C ASP A 50 1.37 1.62 10.84
N PRO A 51 0.18 1.01 10.99
CA PRO A 51 -1.09 1.73 10.91
C PRO A 51 -1.35 2.56 12.18
N LEU A 52 -0.59 2.33 13.25
CA LEU A 52 -0.67 3.10 14.49
C LEU A 52 0.17 4.38 14.44
N LEU A 53 0.94 4.58 13.36
CA LEU A 53 1.83 5.72 13.18
C LEU A 53 1.42 6.49 11.92
N SER A 54 1.27 7.81 12.03
CA SER A 54 1.05 8.68 10.86
C SER A 54 2.40 8.99 10.19
N TYR A 55 2.74 8.21 9.18
CA TYR A 55 3.86 8.50 8.28
C TYR A 55 3.36 9.18 7.00
N PRO A 56 4.10 10.18 6.48
CA PRO A 56 3.78 10.77 5.18
C PRO A 56 3.97 9.73 4.06
N SER A 57 3.41 10.05 2.89
CA SER A 57 3.63 9.25 1.70
C SER A 57 5.13 9.17 1.38
N ALA A 58 5.66 7.96 1.19
CA ALA A 58 7.08 7.71 1.03
C ALA A 58 7.35 6.45 0.20
N ILE A 59 8.45 6.49 -0.56
CA ILE A 59 9.03 5.35 -1.28
C ILE A 59 10.42 5.14 -0.71
N LEU A 60 10.69 3.95 -0.20
CA LEU A 60 11.95 3.63 0.46
C LEU A 60 12.66 2.48 -0.24
N GLY A 61 13.76 2.79 -0.91
CA GLY A 61 14.66 1.79 -1.47
C GLY A 61 15.52 1.14 -0.39
N ARG A 62 15.56 -0.19 -0.39
CA ARG A 62 16.46 -1.03 0.40
C ARG A 62 17.12 -2.07 -0.51
N GLU A 63 18.13 -2.73 0.02
CA GLU A 63 18.94 -3.68 -0.75
C GLU A 63 18.10 -4.80 -1.39
N LYS A 64 17.07 -5.29 -0.68
CA LYS A 64 16.24 -6.44 -1.11
C LYS A 64 14.76 -6.14 -1.22
N ALA A 65 14.36 -4.89 -0.97
CA ALA A 65 12.97 -4.50 -0.99
C ALA A 65 12.78 -3.02 -1.32
N ILE A 66 11.62 -2.69 -1.87
CA ILE A 66 11.11 -1.33 -2.01
C ILE A 66 9.85 -1.26 -1.14
N LEU A 67 9.81 -0.34 -0.18
CA LEU A 67 8.63 -0.11 0.65
C LEU A 67 7.86 1.10 0.13
N LEU A 68 6.54 0.97 0.04
CA LEU A 68 5.63 2.00 -0.45
C LEU A 68 4.59 2.32 0.63
N ASN A 69 4.51 3.59 1.01
CA ASN A 69 3.37 4.16 1.73
C ASN A 69 2.83 5.30 0.86
N LEU A 70 1.73 5.10 0.13
CA LEU A 70 1.19 6.05 -0.83
C LEU A 70 -0.33 6.11 -0.68
N GLU A 71 -0.86 7.04 0.12
CA GLU A 71 -2.29 7.12 0.48
C GLU A 71 -2.86 5.75 0.92
N HIS A 72 -3.69 5.11 0.10
CA HIS A 72 -4.29 3.80 0.34
C HIS A 72 -3.39 2.62 -0.07
N ILE A 73 -2.32 2.87 -0.84
CA ILE A 73 -1.39 1.84 -1.30
C ILE A 73 -0.22 1.71 -0.32
N LYS A 74 -0.28 0.67 0.52
CA LYS A 74 0.80 0.28 1.44
C LYS A 74 1.37 -1.06 0.99
N ALA A 75 2.62 -1.08 0.56
CA ALA A 75 3.22 -2.26 -0.04
C ALA A 75 4.69 -2.48 0.34
N ILE A 76 5.12 -3.73 0.23
CA ILE A 76 6.52 -4.14 0.22
C ILE A 76 6.76 -4.95 -1.05
N ILE A 77 7.69 -4.51 -1.88
CA ILE A 77 8.03 -5.14 -3.15
C ILE A 77 9.40 -5.77 -3.00
N THR A 78 9.50 -7.09 -3.17
CA THR A 78 10.76 -7.85 -3.17
C THR A 78 11.08 -8.34 -4.58
N SER A 79 12.14 -9.13 -4.79
CA SER A 79 12.39 -9.73 -6.13
C SER A 79 11.36 -10.77 -6.53
N GLU A 80 10.77 -11.47 -5.56
CA GLU A 80 9.91 -12.64 -5.82
C GLU A 80 8.43 -12.33 -5.62
N GLU A 81 8.12 -11.46 -4.65
CA GLU A 81 6.76 -11.24 -4.17
C GLU A 81 6.48 -9.76 -3.87
N VAL A 82 5.22 -9.37 -4.06
CA VAL A 82 4.64 -8.10 -3.65
C VAL A 82 3.68 -8.37 -2.50
N PHE A 83 3.90 -7.69 -1.37
CA PHE A 83 3.04 -7.73 -0.20
C PHE A 83 2.24 -6.43 -0.15
N LEU A 84 0.94 -6.51 -0.35
CA LEU A 84 0.00 -5.38 -0.24
C LEU A 84 -0.80 -5.50 1.05
N ARG A 85 -0.97 -4.37 1.74
CA ARG A 85 -1.77 -4.28 2.96
C ARG A 85 -3.25 -4.04 2.67
N ASP A 86 -4.03 -4.21 3.72
CA ASP A 86 -5.40 -3.73 3.84
C ASP A 86 -6.31 -4.28 2.70
N PRO A 87 -6.45 -5.62 2.56
CA PRO A 87 -7.15 -6.27 1.45
C PRO A 87 -8.64 -5.92 1.29
N ARG A 88 -9.21 -5.22 2.26
CA ARG A 88 -10.61 -4.80 2.27
C ARG A 88 -10.80 -3.37 1.78
N ASP A 89 -9.72 -2.65 1.51
CA ASP A 89 -9.77 -1.31 0.92
C ASP A 89 -10.16 -1.42 -0.56
N GLU A 90 -11.27 -0.76 -0.92
CA GLU A 90 -11.81 -0.76 -2.29
C GLU A 90 -10.83 -0.15 -3.30
N ASN A 91 -9.96 0.76 -2.87
CA ASN A 91 -8.97 1.39 -3.73
C ASN A 91 -7.76 0.47 -4.00
N VAL A 92 -7.57 -0.58 -3.21
CA VAL A 92 -6.51 -1.58 -3.42
C VAL A 92 -6.92 -2.62 -4.47
N VAL A 93 -8.22 -2.90 -4.63
CA VAL A 93 -8.72 -3.92 -5.56
C VAL A 93 -8.27 -3.66 -7.01
N PRO A 94 -8.40 -2.45 -7.58
CA PRO A 94 -7.92 -2.17 -8.94
C PRO A 94 -6.41 -2.39 -9.10
N VAL A 95 -5.63 -2.05 -8.06
CA VAL A 95 -4.17 -2.22 -8.05
C VAL A 95 -3.81 -3.70 -8.12
N VAL A 96 -4.49 -4.54 -7.34
CA VAL A 96 -4.27 -5.99 -7.31
C VAL A 96 -4.58 -6.62 -8.67
N GLU A 97 -5.69 -6.26 -9.29
CA GLU A 97 -6.06 -6.79 -10.61
C GLU A 97 -5.05 -6.38 -11.69
N GLU A 98 -4.56 -5.14 -11.65
CA GLU A 98 -3.56 -4.67 -12.59
C GLU A 98 -2.19 -5.34 -12.38
N LEU A 99 -1.79 -5.57 -11.12
CA LEU A 99 -0.59 -6.34 -10.81
C LEU A 99 -0.69 -7.78 -11.32
N LYS A 100 -1.81 -8.47 -11.08
CA LYS A 100 -2.04 -9.84 -11.61
C LYS A 100 -1.87 -9.86 -13.13
N ARG A 101 -2.46 -8.87 -13.81
CA ARG A 101 -2.39 -8.73 -15.27
C ARG A 101 -0.95 -8.51 -15.74
N ARG A 102 -0.21 -7.55 -15.18
CA ARG A 102 1.13 -7.20 -15.68
C ARG A 102 2.22 -8.18 -15.27
N LEU A 103 2.17 -8.74 -14.07
CA LEU A 103 3.21 -9.66 -13.60
C LEU A 103 3.20 -10.97 -14.39
N ALA A 104 2.05 -11.41 -14.91
CA ALA A 104 1.98 -12.62 -15.73
C ALA A 104 2.68 -12.51 -17.11
N HIS A 105 3.02 -11.29 -17.57
CA HIS A 105 3.47 -11.05 -18.95
C HIS A 105 4.93 -10.61 -19.09
N TYR A 106 5.63 -10.30 -18.00
CA TYR A 106 6.94 -9.66 -18.05
C TYR A 106 7.89 -10.27 -17.00
N SER A 107 9.19 -10.04 -17.18
CA SER A 107 10.23 -10.71 -16.40
C SER A 107 10.67 -9.98 -15.12
N THR A 108 10.30 -8.71 -14.92
CA THR A 108 10.86 -7.86 -13.85
C THR A 108 9.79 -7.35 -12.87
N LEU A 109 9.45 -8.19 -11.89
CA LEU A 109 8.42 -7.90 -10.89
C LEU A 109 8.59 -6.55 -10.18
N GLN A 110 9.80 -6.20 -9.73
CA GLN A 110 10.01 -5.01 -8.88
C GLN A 110 9.59 -3.70 -9.57
N PHE A 111 10.06 -3.49 -10.79
CA PHE A 111 9.79 -2.25 -11.53
C PHE A 111 8.34 -2.17 -11.96
N GLN A 112 7.76 -3.30 -12.38
CA GLN A 112 6.35 -3.33 -12.76
C GLN A 112 5.43 -3.09 -11.57
N ALA A 113 5.73 -3.68 -10.42
CA ALA A 113 4.93 -3.48 -9.23
C ALA A 113 4.97 -2.01 -8.78
N LEU A 114 6.15 -1.38 -8.86
CA LEU A 114 6.32 0.04 -8.59
C LEU A 114 5.57 0.90 -9.61
N GLU A 115 5.68 0.59 -10.90
CA GLU A 115 4.98 1.28 -11.98
C GLU A 115 3.47 1.23 -11.78
N VAL A 116 2.89 0.06 -11.54
CA VAL A 116 1.45 -0.09 -11.28
C VAL A 116 1.00 0.70 -10.05
N ALA A 117 1.78 0.68 -8.97
CA ALA A 117 1.46 1.46 -7.77
C ALA A 117 1.49 2.97 -8.04
N LEU A 118 2.48 3.45 -8.81
CA LEU A 118 2.62 4.85 -9.18
C LEU A 118 1.53 5.32 -10.15
N GLU A 119 1.19 4.51 -11.15
CA GLU A 119 0.08 4.80 -12.06
C GLU A 119 -1.25 4.89 -11.31
N ALA A 120 -1.51 3.92 -10.41
CA ALA A 120 -2.73 3.89 -9.61
C ALA A 120 -2.84 5.13 -8.71
N ILE A 121 -1.77 5.50 -8.00
CA ILE A 121 -1.81 6.66 -7.11
C ILE A 121 -1.96 7.97 -7.89
N CYS A 122 -1.27 8.11 -9.03
CA CYS A 122 -1.39 9.29 -9.89
C CYS A 122 -2.82 9.41 -10.45
N SER A 123 -3.41 8.30 -10.90
CA SER A 123 -4.79 8.28 -11.39
C SER A 123 -5.79 8.66 -10.29
N TYR A 124 -5.62 8.09 -9.08
CA TYR A 124 -6.44 8.42 -7.92
C TYR A 124 -6.34 9.91 -7.56
N LEU A 125 -5.13 10.45 -7.42
CA LEU A 125 -4.92 11.85 -7.06
C LEU A 125 -5.45 12.81 -8.12
N ALA A 126 -5.30 12.48 -9.41
CA ALA A 126 -5.87 13.25 -10.50
C ALA A 126 -7.40 13.30 -10.42
N ALA A 127 -8.05 12.14 -10.23
CA ALA A 127 -9.51 12.06 -10.11
C ALA A 127 -10.03 12.88 -8.91
N ARG A 128 -9.37 12.76 -7.75
CA ARG A 128 -9.73 13.52 -6.54
C ARG A 128 -9.51 15.02 -6.71
N THR A 129 -8.48 15.43 -7.44
CA THR A 129 -8.22 16.83 -7.75
C THR A 129 -9.35 17.40 -8.61
N THR A 130 -9.73 16.71 -9.69
CA THR A 130 -10.83 17.14 -10.57
C THR A 130 -12.17 17.20 -9.84
N GLU A 131 -12.47 16.23 -8.97
CA GLU A 131 -13.69 16.24 -8.15
C GLU A 131 -13.72 17.48 -7.23
N LEU A 132 -12.62 17.75 -6.53
CA LEU A 132 -12.53 18.87 -5.60
C LEU A 132 -12.60 20.23 -6.31
N GLU A 133 -11.96 20.35 -7.47
CA GLU A 133 -12.04 21.54 -8.32
C GLU A 133 -13.48 21.81 -8.74
N MET A 134 -14.20 20.79 -9.22
CA MET A 134 -15.61 20.94 -9.63
C MET A 134 -16.48 21.45 -8.48
N VAL A 135 -16.34 20.88 -7.28
CA VAL A 135 -17.09 21.30 -6.09
C VAL A 135 -16.77 22.75 -5.73
N THR A 136 -15.50 23.14 -5.84
CA THR A 136 -15.04 24.50 -5.54
C THR A 136 -15.60 25.50 -6.53
N TYR A 137 -15.52 25.22 -7.84
CA TYR A 137 -16.07 26.08 -8.88
C TYR A 137 -17.59 26.27 -8.74
N LEU A 138 -18.34 25.19 -8.52
CA LEU A 138 -19.79 25.27 -8.31
C LEU A 138 -20.15 26.08 -7.06
N SER A 139 -19.33 26.00 -6.01
CA SER A 139 -19.54 26.76 -4.78
C SER A 139 -19.28 28.25 -4.99
N LEU A 140 -18.23 28.60 -5.75
CA LEU A 140 -17.92 29.98 -6.14
C LEU A 140 -19.03 30.59 -7.00
N GLU A 141 -19.55 29.87 -7.99
CA GLU A 141 -20.65 30.34 -8.83
C GLU A 141 -21.92 30.64 -8.00
N LYS A 142 -22.27 29.74 -7.08
CA LYS A 142 -23.40 29.94 -6.15
C LYS A 142 -23.22 31.19 -5.27
N LEU A 143 -22.00 31.46 -4.82
CA LEU A 143 -21.67 32.65 -4.04
C LEU A 143 -21.77 33.92 -4.89
N THR A 144 -21.19 33.91 -6.09
CA THR A 144 -21.26 35.03 -7.03
C THR A 144 -22.70 35.43 -7.33
N ASN A 145 -23.57 34.44 -7.60
CA ASN A 145 -24.99 34.70 -7.87
C ASN A 145 -25.72 35.32 -6.67
N LYS A 146 -25.38 34.94 -5.43
CA LYS A 146 -25.98 35.50 -4.21
C LYS A 146 -25.52 36.93 -3.89
N VAL A 147 -24.31 37.32 -4.29
CA VAL A 147 -23.77 38.67 -4.05
C VAL A 147 -24.29 39.68 -5.09
N HIS A 148 -24.68 39.20 -6.28
CA HIS A 148 -25.24 40.04 -7.35
C HIS A 148 -26.78 40.19 -7.27
N THR A 149 -27.41 39.75 -6.17
CA THR A 149 -28.85 39.95 -5.87
C THR A 149 -29.00 40.80 -4.63
#